data_AF-A0A9E4JBC7-F1
#
_entry.id   AF-A0A9E4JBC7-F1
#
_cell.length_a   1.000
_cell.length_b   1.000
_cell.length_c   1.000
_cell.angle_alpha   90.00
_cell.angle_beta   90.00
_cell.angle_gamma   90.00
#
_symmetry.space_group_name_H-M   'P 1'
#
loop_
_entity.id
_entity.type
_entity.pdbx_description
1 polymer ?
#
loop_
_entity_poly.entity_id
_entity_poly.type
_entity_poly.pdbx_seq_one_letter_code
_entity_poly.pdbx_strand_id
1 'polypeptide(L)'
;MSERTSVFIQKAAVAAVACCCLGATQACKRSPDHQASVVSPTALPVIAPKPTEWSKGPDLSSLPNEGQDQRRSTVRDSLQPMGASAFLEPAGDTHVMGMAHFQDTVTGMRVTVAVQGLAPGTYALRADEFFYGPLEGDSCAESQKTDVNGQPVVWLFGPLEAGKDGVARLDRLYEGIGNDGGPYSVPALPVYSKKGAFVTIKQKQFSLSGRKLTLHKWAADAQPELGPPISCAIVHSDRTFGEATFKPFPGQRINGTAYFEQGEDNRALLELELSELTVGKHRLVVHEFADCDNVTATGVGEPYQPEKAELVTEPNYGWPLKQGDLGTFTAGEQGTLNERKIFRHPLTSGSPHIIRGRAIVVERLANDASQKATRIGCGMVTGF
;
A
#
# COMPACT_ATOMS: atom_id res chain seq x y z
N MET A 1 61.48 31.07 19.67
CA MET A 1 60.63 31.72 20.67
C MET A 1 59.19 31.45 20.26
N SER A 2 58.65 30.31 20.73
CA SER A 2 57.58 30.22 21.77
C SER A 2 56.24 30.70 21.20
N GLU A 3 55.13 29.96 21.14
CA GLU A 3 54.74 28.75 21.87
C GLU A 3 53.56 28.08 21.15
N ARG A 4 53.44 26.76 21.28
CA ARG A 4 52.34 25.93 20.77
C ARG A 4 51.27 25.80 21.85
N THR A 5 49.99 25.80 21.46
CA THR A 5 48.90 25.35 22.33
C THR A 5 48.16 24.18 21.65
N SER A 6 48.41 22.98 22.15
CA SER A 6 47.66 21.76 21.85
C SER A 6 46.64 21.53 22.98
N VAL A 7 45.40 21.22 22.64
CA VAL A 7 44.40 20.73 23.61
C VAL A 7 44.11 19.26 23.31
N PHE A 8 44.58 18.40 24.22
CA PHE A 8 44.16 17.01 24.40
C PHE A 8 42.99 17.00 25.40
N ILE A 9 41.91 16.26 25.13
CA ILE A 9 41.01 15.76 26.17
C ILE A 9 40.87 14.25 26.02
N GLN A 10 41.15 13.57 27.14
CA GLN A 10 41.25 12.14 27.31
C GLN A 10 39.89 11.44 27.41
N LYS A 11 39.88 10.19 26.93
CA LYS A 11 38.94 9.13 27.31
C LYS A 11 39.01 8.86 28.82
N ALA A 12 37.86 8.66 29.45
CA ALA A 12 37.75 7.96 30.72
C ALA A 12 36.76 6.80 30.57
N ALA A 13 37.25 5.61 30.89
CA ALA A 13 36.47 4.40 31.18
C ALA A 13 36.61 4.10 32.68
N VAL A 14 35.77 3.18 33.18
CA VAL A 14 35.90 2.32 34.38
C VAL A 14 34.74 2.45 35.38
N ALA A 15 34.03 1.32 35.56
CA ALA A 15 33.63 0.66 36.82
C ALA A 15 32.24 -0.01 36.60
N ALA A 16 32.10 -1.31 36.34
CA ALA A 16 32.40 -2.49 37.16
C ALA A 16 31.82 -2.40 38.59
N VAL A 17 30.63 -2.98 38.78
CA VAL A 17 30.11 -3.36 40.10
C VAL A 17 29.76 -4.85 40.04
N ALA A 18 30.53 -5.64 40.77
CA ALA A 18 30.28 -7.03 41.12
C ALA A 18 30.55 -7.21 42.62
N CYS A 19 29.97 -8.26 43.18
CA CYS A 19 30.00 -8.75 44.57
C CYS A 19 29.02 -8.12 45.56
N CYS A 20 27.99 -8.90 45.92
CA CYS A 20 28.01 -9.64 47.18
C CYS A 20 27.18 -10.93 47.08
N CYS A 21 27.84 -12.07 47.30
CA CYS A 21 27.24 -13.35 47.63
C CYS A 21 26.85 -13.39 49.12
N LEU A 22 25.85 -14.20 49.45
CA LEU A 22 25.53 -14.92 50.72
C LEU A 22 24.02 -15.23 50.60
N GLY A 23 23.50 -16.45 50.48
CA GLY A 23 23.90 -17.75 51.01
C GLY A 23 22.69 -18.27 51.80
N ALA A 24 21.92 -19.21 51.23
CA ALA A 24 21.01 -20.10 51.99
C ALA A 24 20.40 -21.16 51.07
N THR A 25 20.90 -22.39 51.22
CA THR A 25 20.27 -23.62 50.76
C THR A 25 18.99 -23.88 51.54
N GLN A 26 17.83 -23.97 50.87
CA GLN A 26 16.65 -24.59 51.46
C GLN A 26 15.96 -25.52 50.46
N ALA A 27 15.84 -26.77 50.89
CA ALA A 27 15.21 -27.87 50.21
C ALA A 27 13.70 -27.67 50.09
N CYS A 28 13.17 -27.61 48.87
CA CYS A 28 11.74 -27.72 48.64
C CYS A 28 11.33 -29.19 48.70
N LYS A 29 10.66 -29.54 49.80
CA LYS A 29 9.90 -30.78 49.98
C LYS A 29 8.80 -30.88 48.91
N ARG A 30 8.71 -32.07 48.30
CA ARG A 30 7.56 -32.51 47.51
C ARG A 30 6.33 -32.67 48.41
N SER A 31 5.20 -32.11 48.00
CA SER A 31 3.87 -32.46 48.52
C SER A 31 3.20 -33.43 47.52
N PRO A 32 2.58 -34.53 47.97
CA PRO A 32 1.72 -35.35 47.14
C PRO A 32 0.27 -34.81 47.16
N ASP A 33 -0.56 -35.43 46.32
CA ASP A 33 -2.03 -35.39 46.29
C ASP A 33 -2.70 -34.27 45.47
N HIS A 34 -2.87 -34.56 44.17
CA HIS A 34 -4.12 -34.27 43.48
C HIS A 34 -4.44 -35.43 42.52
N GLN A 35 -5.36 -36.30 42.97
CA GLN A 35 -6.05 -37.26 42.11
C GLN A 35 -7.05 -36.49 41.26
N ALA A 36 -6.87 -36.50 39.93
CA ALA A 36 -7.88 -36.09 38.97
C ALA A 36 -8.46 -37.35 38.31
N SER A 37 -9.76 -37.57 38.54
CA SER A 37 -10.53 -38.67 37.97
C SER A 37 -10.58 -38.60 36.45
N VAL A 38 -10.13 -39.69 35.80
CA VAL A 38 -10.31 -39.94 34.37
C VAL A 38 -11.74 -40.43 34.15
N VAL A 39 -12.57 -39.61 33.48
CA VAL A 39 -13.86 -40.04 32.94
C VAL A 39 -13.66 -40.42 31.48
N SER A 40 -13.82 -41.70 31.18
CA SER A 40 -13.81 -42.25 29.82
C SER A 40 -15.04 -41.77 29.03
N PRO A 41 -14.90 -41.32 27.77
CA PRO A 41 -16.04 -41.05 26.92
C PRO A 41 -16.61 -42.36 26.34
N THR A 42 -17.90 -42.58 26.60
CA THR A 42 -18.73 -43.65 26.03
C THR A 42 -18.89 -43.42 24.52
N ALA A 43 -18.52 -44.43 23.72
CA ALA A 43 -18.71 -44.44 22.27
C ALA A 43 -20.21 -44.50 21.90
N LEU A 44 -20.66 -43.59 21.02
CA LEU A 44 -21.97 -43.64 20.39
C LEU A 44 -21.95 -44.55 19.16
N PRO A 45 -23.03 -45.31 18.87
CA PRO A 45 -23.09 -46.19 17.71
C PRO A 45 -23.24 -45.40 16.41
N VAL A 46 -22.38 -45.72 15.44
CA VAL A 46 -22.45 -45.25 14.05
C VAL A 46 -23.56 -46.02 13.32
N ILE A 47 -24.63 -45.32 12.95
CA ILE A 47 -25.69 -45.83 12.07
C ILE A 47 -25.29 -45.49 10.64
N ALA A 48 -24.98 -46.51 9.84
CA ALA A 48 -24.72 -46.37 8.41
C ALA A 48 -26.05 -46.23 7.63
N PRO A 49 -26.22 -45.20 6.78
CA PRO A 49 -27.37 -45.14 5.88
C PRO A 49 -27.22 -46.13 4.71
N LYS A 50 -28.33 -46.79 4.36
CA LYS A 50 -28.45 -47.69 3.19
C LYS A 50 -28.21 -46.93 1.88
N PRO A 51 -27.57 -47.55 0.88
CA PRO A 51 -27.40 -46.94 -0.44
C PRO A 51 -28.75 -46.84 -1.17
N THR A 52 -29.07 -45.65 -1.66
CA THR A 52 -30.25 -45.38 -2.49
C THR A 52 -29.86 -45.54 -3.96
N GLU A 53 -30.60 -46.38 -4.69
CA GLU A 53 -30.48 -46.57 -6.13
C GLU A 53 -30.63 -45.24 -6.88
N TRP A 54 -29.61 -44.86 -7.65
CA TRP A 54 -29.69 -43.79 -8.63
C TRP A 54 -30.27 -44.34 -9.94
N SER A 55 -31.47 -43.87 -10.26
CA SER A 55 -32.10 -44.04 -11.56
C SER A 55 -31.45 -43.10 -12.60
N LYS A 56 -31.43 -43.56 -13.84
CA LYS A 56 -30.80 -42.95 -15.02
C LYS A 56 -31.23 -41.48 -15.20
N GLY A 57 -30.25 -40.58 -15.24
CA GLY A 57 -30.43 -39.18 -15.66
C GLY A 57 -30.63 -39.05 -17.17
N PRO A 58 -31.25 -37.96 -17.64
CA PRO A 58 -31.58 -37.76 -19.05
C PRO A 58 -30.34 -37.44 -19.90
N ASP A 59 -30.42 -37.87 -21.16
CA ASP A 59 -29.45 -37.68 -22.25
C ASP A 59 -29.26 -36.19 -22.57
N LEU A 60 -28.02 -35.71 -22.43
CA LEU A 60 -27.60 -34.30 -22.60
C LEU A 60 -26.97 -34.02 -23.96
N SER A 61 -27.19 -34.87 -24.97
CA SER A 61 -26.55 -34.75 -26.29
C SER A 61 -27.13 -33.67 -27.24
N SER A 62 -28.01 -32.77 -26.78
CA SER A 62 -28.73 -31.85 -27.68
C SER A 62 -28.83 -30.38 -27.25
N LEU A 63 -27.92 -29.87 -26.40
CA LEU A 63 -27.90 -28.43 -26.10
C LEU A 63 -26.97 -27.64 -27.05
N PRO A 64 -27.44 -26.57 -27.70
CA PRO A 64 -26.64 -25.75 -28.59
C PRO A 64 -25.58 -24.94 -27.82
N ASN A 65 -24.43 -24.78 -28.47
CA ASN A 65 -23.20 -24.20 -27.95
C ASN A 65 -23.25 -22.65 -27.98
N GLU A 66 -24.17 -22.05 -27.22
CA GLU A 66 -24.24 -20.59 -27.00
C GLU A 66 -23.93 -20.30 -25.53
N GLY A 67 -22.66 -20.06 -25.19
CA GLY A 67 -22.34 -19.83 -23.78
C GLY A 67 -20.92 -19.43 -23.39
N GLN A 68 -20.03 -19.04 -24.32
CA GLN A 68 -18.66 -18.65 -23.95
C GLN A 68 -18.32 -17.16 -24.15
N ASP A 69 -19.17 -16.36 -24.83
CA ASP A 69 -18.85 -14.95 -25.11
C ASP A 69 -19.54 -13.93 -24.18
N GLN A 70 -20.48 -14.35 -23.32
CA GLN A 70 -21.24 -13.42 -22.46
C GLN A 70 -20.65 -13.20 -21.05
N ARG A 71 -19.53 -13.84 -20.68
CA ARG A 71 -18.91 -13.64 -19.36
C ARG A 71 -17.87 -12.53 -19.30
N ARG A 72 -17.57 -11.84 -20.41
CA ARG A 72 -16.48 -10.85 -20.47
C ARG A 72 -16.91 -9.37 -20.43
N SER A 73 -18.20 -9.04 -20.23
CA SER A 73 -18.66 -7.64 -20.36
C SER A 73 -19.52 -7.04 -19.25
N THR A 74 -19.65 -7.64 -18.06
CA THR A 74 -20.46 -7.05 -16.96
C THR A 74 -19.69 -6.23 -15.93
N VAL A 75 -18.36 -6.06 -16.08
CA VAL A 75 -17.54 -5.32 -15.10
C VAL A 75 -17.47 -3.80 -15.38
N ARG A 76 -17.90 -3.32 -16.56
CA ARG A 76 -17.69 -1.92 -16.97
C ARG A 76 -18.85 -0.93 -16.72
N ASP A 77 -20.05 -1.38 -16.36
CA ASP A 77 -21.25 -0.51 -16.35
C ASP A 77 -21.75 -0.04 -14.97
N SER A 78 -21.03 -0.35 -13.89
CA SER A 78 -21.29 0.28 -12.59
C SER A 78 -20.43 1.54 -12.48
N LEU A 79 -20.90 2.65 -13.05
CA LEU A 79 -20.36 4.00 -12.81
C LEU A 79 -20.67 4.40 -11.35
N GLN A 80 -20.07 3.71 -10.38
CA GLN A 80 -19.94 4.26 -9.05
C GLN A 80 -19.11 5.54 -9.18
N PRO A 81 -19.48 6.62 -8.45
CA PRO A 81 -18.71 7.85 -8.48
C PRO A 81 -17.25 7.50 -8.16
N MET A 82 -16.36 7.80 -9.10
CA MET A 82 -14.94 7.63 -8.89
C MET A 82 -14.53 8.64 -7.82
N GLY A 83 -14.10 8.17 -6.66
CA GLY A 83 -13.45 9.04 -5.69
C GLY A 83 -11.95 8.80 -5.65
N ALA A 84 -11.29 9.52 -4.76
CA ALA A 84 -9.86 9.47 -4.52
C ALA A 84 -9.60 9.57 -3.02
N SER A 85 -8.53 8.95 -2.55
CA SER A 85 -8.15 8.90 -1.14
C SER A 85 -6.67 9.15 -0.95
N ALA A 86 -6.31 9.75 0.18
CA ALA A 86 -4.93 10.05 0.55
C ALA A 86 -4.71 9.73 2.03
N PHE A 87 -3.72 8.90 2.33
CA PHE A 87 -3.31 8.59 3.70
C PHE A 87 -2.16 9.50 4.11
N LEU A 88 -2.44 10.39 5.05
CA LEU A 88 -1.52 11.39 5.58
C LEU A 88 -0.56 10.73 6.57
N GLU A 89 0.71 10.66 6.19
CA GLU A 89 1.81 10.11 6.98
C GLU A 89 2.58 11.24 7.69
N PRO A 90 3.22 10.97 8.84
CA PRO A 90 3.95 12.00 9.55
C PRO A 90 5.14 12.55 8.74
N ALA A 91 5.38 13.86 8.83
CA ALA A 91 6.57 14.49 8.28
C ALA A 91 7.63 14.69 9.38
N GLY A 92 8.89 14.31 9.14
CA GLY A 92 9.97 14.45 10.13
C GLY A 92 9.63 13.75 11.45
N ASP A 93 9.88 14.42 12.58
CA ASP A 93 9.65 13.86 13.93
C ASP A 93 8.19 14.03 14.43
N THR A 94 7.25 14.32 13.54
CA THR A 94 5.84 14.45 13.93
C THR A 94 5.19 13.08 14.09
N HIS A 95 4.01 13.05 14.71
CA HIS A 95 3.16 11.87 14.88
C HIS A 95 1.77 12.12 14.29
N VAL A 96 1.68 13.10 13.38
CA VAL A 96 0.43 13.55 12.78
C VAL A 96 0.06 12.60 11.66
N MET A 97 -1.13 12.01 11.75
CA MET A 97 -1.63 11.07 10.76
C MET A 97 -3.08 11.36 10.42
N GLY A 98 -3.52 10.98 9.23
CA GLY A 98 -4.92 11.17 8.86
C GLY A 98 -5.30 10.52 7.54
N MET A 99 -6.53 10.79 7.12
CA MET A 99 -7.05 10.36 5.84
C MET A 99 -7.86 11.49 5.22
N ALA A 100 -7.67 11.69 3.92
CA ALA A 100 -8.51 12.56 3.10
C ALA A 100 -9.20 11.70 2.03
N HIS A 101 -10.47 11.94 1.81
CA HIS A 101 -11.30 11.32 0.79
C HIS A 101 -11.91 12.42 -0.08
N PHE A 102 -11.90 12.21 -1.38
CA PHE A 102 -12.33 13.13 -2.42
C PHE A 102 -13.37 12.39 -3.24
N GLN A 103 -14.59 12.89 -3.29
CA GLN A 103 -15.67 12.26 -4.04
C GLN A 103 -16.18 13.22 -5.09
N ASP A 104 -16.09 12.82 -6.36
CA ASP A 104 -16.79 13.53 -7.42
C ASP A 104 -18.30 13.42 -7.19
N THR A 105 -18.98 14.56 -7.24
CA THR A 105 -20.42 14.68 -7.12
C THR A 105 -20.95 15.42 -8.36
N VAL A 106 -22.27 15.36 -8.57
CA VAL A 106 -22.91 16.06 -9.70
C VAL A 106 -22.74 17.58 -9.67
N THR A 107 -22.43 18.18 -8.51
CA THR A 107 -22.30 19.63 -8.34
C THR A 107 -20.87 20.11 -8.09
N GLY A 108 -19.91 19.19 -7.97
CA GLY A 108 -18.52 19.50 -7.66
C GLY A 108 -17.84 18.35 -6.90
N MET A 109 -16.91 18.65 -6.00
CA MET A 109 -16.14 17.63 -5.29
C MET A 109 -16.37 17.73 -3.78
N ARG A 110 -16.76 16.63 -3.13
CA ARG A 110 -16.83 16.54 -1.67
C ARG A 110 -15.47 16.09 -1.14
N VAL A 111 -14.94 16.82 -0.16
CA VAL A 111 -13.69 16.50 0.51
C VAL A 111 -13.97 16.24 1.98
N THR A 112 -13.65 15.03 2.41
CA THR A 112 -13.76 14.58 3.81
C THR A 112 -12.36 14.31 4.34
N VAL A 113 -12.00 14.92 5.46
CA VAL A 113 -10.66 14.78 6.07
C VAL A 113 -10.81 14.52 7.56
N ALA A 114 -10.02 13.59 8.07
CA ALA A 114 -9.85 13.37 9.50
C ALA A 114 -8.36 13.21 9.81
N VAL A 115 -7.84 14.04 10.72
CA VAL A 115 -6.43 14.04 11.13
C VAL A 115 -6.35 14.02 12.66
N GLN A 116 -5.38 13.28 13.19
CA GLN A 116 -5.09 13.15 14.62
C GLN A 116 -3.61 13.45 14.93
N GLY A 117 -3.29 13.64 16.21
CA GLY A 117 -1.94 13.99 16.66
C GLY A 117 -1.58 15.47 16.49
N LEU A 118 -2.60 16.32 16.25
CA LEU A 118 -2.40 17.76 16.09
C LEU A 118 -2.31 18.46 17.45
N ALA A 119 -1.50 19.51 17.53
CA ALA A 119 -1.62 20.46 18.62
C ALA A 119 -2.87 21.34 18.39
N PRO A 120 -3.43 21.99 19.43
CA PRO A 120 -4.52 22.93 19.22
C PRO A 120 -4.12 24.07 18.26
N GLY A 121 -5.02 24.41 17.34
CA GLY A 121 -4.83 25.52 16.40
C GLY A 121 -5.36 25.24 15.00
N THR A 122 -5.05 26.17 14.10
CA THR A 122 -5.49 26.14 12.70
C THR A 122 -4.41 25.54 11.80
N TYR A 123 -4.85 24.72 10.86
CA TYR A 123 -4.01 24.00 9.91
C TYR A 123 -4.51 24.23 8.49
N ALA A 124 -3.62 24.14 7.50
CA ALA A 124 -3.97 24.22 6.09
C ALA A 124 -3.67 22.88 5.41
N LEU A 125 -4.68 22.32 4.75
CA LEU A 125 -4.51 21.17 3.87
C LEU A 125 -4.38 21.65 2.43
N ARG A 126 -3.34 21.19 1.75
CA ARG A 126 -2.92 21.66 0.44
C ARG A 126 -2.70 20.49 -0.51
N ALA A 127 -3.10 20.63 -1.77
CA ALA A 127 -2.57 19.80 -2.85
C ALA A 127 -1.50 20.57 -3.64
N ASP A 128 -0.39 19.91 -3.94
CA ASP A 128 0.72 20.41 -4.74
C ASP A 128 0.61 20.01 -6.21
N GLU A 129 1.21 20.80 -7.10
CA GLU A 129 0.99 20.65 -8.53
C GLU A 129 1.54 19.35 -9.14
N PHE A 130 2.68 18.85 -8.68
CA PHE A 130 3.31 17.70 -9.32
C PHE A 130 4.16 16.86 -8.36
N PHE A 131 3.89 15.56 -8.33
CA PHE A 131 4.79 14.57 -7.78
C PHE A 131 4.90 13.39 -8.76
N TYR A 132 6.09 13.21 -9.36
CA TYR A 132 6.39 12.10 -10.28
C TYR A 132 7.56 11.23 -9.78
N GLY A 133 7.98 11.39 -8.52
CA GLY A 133 9.04 10.58 -7.92
C GLY A 133 8.47 9.52 -6.96
N PRO A 134 9.26 8.54 -6.51
CA PRO A 134 9.00 7.85 -5.26
C PRO A 134 9.18 8.84 -4.09
N LEU A 135 8.41 8.70 -2.99
CA LEU A 135 8.70 9.43 -1.75
C LEU A 135 9.95 8.80 -1.10
N GLU A 136 11.14 9.19 -1.56
CA GLU A 136 12.42 8.82 -0.95
C GLU A 136 13.00 10.03 -0.19
N GLY A 137 13.39 9.87 1.08
CA GLY A 137 13.95 10.94 1.93
C GLY A 137 12.90 11.69 2.76
N ASP A 138 13.19 12.95 3.15
CA ASP A 138 12.24 13.91 3.76
C ASP A 138 11.09 14.21 2.77
N SER A 139 10.25 13.22 2.55
CA SER A 139 9.28 13.10 1.46
C SER A 139 8.23 14.21 1.41
N CYS A 140 7.99 14.83 2.56
CA CYS A 140 7.08 15.95 2.67
C CYS A 140 7.72 17.28 2.25
N ALA A 141 9.05 17.37 2.10
CA ALA A 141 9.74 18.59 1.71
C ALA A 141 9.13 19.20 0.43
N GLU A 142 8.95 20.51 0.47
CA GLU A 142 8.13 21.22 -0.52
C GLU A 142 8.76 21.14 -1.92
N SER A 143 8.01 20.62 -2.88
CA SER A 143 8.35 20.73 -4.30
C SER A 143 7.53 21.88 -4.88
N GLN A 144 7.85 23.12 -4.50
CA GLN A 144 7.17 24.28 -5.06
C GLN A 144 7.59 24.45 -6.52
N LYS A 145 6.73 24.03 -7.45
CA LYS A 145 6.73 24.60 -8.80
C LYS A 145 5.92 25.88 -8.79
N THR A 146 6.42 26.84 -9.56
CA THR A 146 5.74 28.09 -9.80
C THR A 146 5.14 28.08 -11.20
N ASP A 147 4.02 28.78 -11.37
CA ASP A 147 3.40 29.04 -12.66
C ASP A 147 4.33 29.90 -13.55
N VAL A 148 3.86 30.21 -14.76
CA VAL A 148 4.58 31.08 -15.71
C VAL A 148 4.90 32.49 -15.16
N ASN A 149 4.28 32.88 -14.04
CA ASN A 149 4.48 34.16 -13.35
C ASN A 149 5.29 34.02 -12.05
N GLY A 150 5.85 32.85 -11.75
CA GLY A 150 6.60 32.64 -10.52
C GLY A 150 5.71 32.48 -9.27
N GLN A 151 4.40 32.26 -9.41
CA GLN A 151 3.49 32.01 -8.28
C GLN A 151 3.29 30.51 -8.04
N PRO A 152 3.32 30.01 -6.81
CA PRO A 152 3.08 28.61 -6.55
C PRO A 152 1.64 28.25 -6.93
N VAL A 153 1.44 27.17 -7.70
CA VAL A 153 0.10 26.66 -8.01
C VAL A 153 -0.32 25.73 -6.88
N VAL A 154 -1.25 26.23 -6.08
CA VAL A 154 -1.63 25.63 -4.79
C VAL A 154 -3.14 25.59 -4.66
N TRP A 155 -3.66 24.43 -4.30
CA TRP A 155 -5.05 24.27 -3.91
C TRP A 155 -5.14 24.15 -2.39
N LEU A 156 -5.92 25.03 -1.76
CA LEU A 156 -6.19 24.95 -0.33
C LEU A 156 -7.58 24.38 -0.10
N PHE A 157 -7.67 23.32 0.69
CA PHE A 157 -8.94 22.72 1.12
C PHE A 157 -9.49 23.37 2.40
N GLY A 158 -9.20 24.66 2.59
CA GLY A 158 -9.63 25.45 3.73
C GLY A 158 -8.86 25.16 5.03
N PRO A 159 -9.18 25.91 6.10
CA PRO A 159 -8.60 25.68 7.41
C PRO A 159 -9.19 24.42 8.06
N LEU A 160 -8.33 23.63 8.68
CA LEU A 160 -8.68 22.57 9.61
C LEU A 160 -8.41 23.08 11.03
N GLU A 161 -9.42 23.03 11.89
CA GLU A 161 -9.26 23.42 13.29
C GLU A 161 -9.06 22.17 14.14
N ALA A 162 -7.95 22.12 14.87
CA ALA A 162 -7.69 21.07 15.86
C ALA A 162 -8.02 21.59 17.26
N GLY A 163 -8.86 20.82 17.98
CA GLY A 163 -9.20 21.09 19.36
C GLY A 163 -8.14 20.60 20.35
N LYS A 164 -8.49 20.60 21.64
CA LYS A 164 -7.66 20.02 22.72
C LYS A 164 -7.52 18.50 22.64
N ASP A 165 -8.41 17.84 21.90
CA ASP A 165 -8.37 16.40 21.61
C ASP A 165 -7.32 16.07 20.53
N GLY A 166 -6.73 17.08 19.89
CA GLY A 166 -5.72 16.91 18.85
C GLY A 166 -6.26 16.30 17.56
N VAL A 167 -7.58 16.40 17.34
CA VAL A 167 -8.25 15.92 16.14
C VAL A 167 -8.79 17.09 15.35
N ALA A 168 -8.57 17.09 14.04
CA ALA A 168 -9.21 18.01 13.11
C ALA A 168 -10.03 17.23 12.08
N ARG A 169 -11.21 17.77 11.73
CA ARG A 169 -12.11 17.18 10.74
C ARG A 169 -12.57 18.23 9.74
N LEU A 170 -12.75 17.81 8.49
CA LEU A 170 -13.33 18.59 7.41
C LEU A 170 -14.33 17.70 6.67
N ASP A 171 -15.52 18.22 6.39
CA ASP A 171 -16.44 17.67 5.38
C ASP A 171 -16.99 18.87 4.63
N ARG A 172 -16.53 19.06 3.39
CA ARG A 172 -16.87 20.24 2.60
C ARG A 172 -17.13 19.86 1.14
N LEU A 173 -18.24 20.34 0.62
CA LEU A 173 -18.51 20.35 -0.81
C LEU A 173 -17.89 21.60 -1.44
N TYR A 174 -17.03 21.39 -2.43
CA TYR A 174 -16.50 22.44 -3.29
C TYR A 174 -17.35 22.47 -4.55
N GLU A 175 -18.20 23.48 -4.66
CA GLU A 175 -19.10 23.68 -5.80
C GLU A 175 -18.40 24.44 -6.93
N GLY A 176 -18.70 24.10 -8.19
CA GLY A 176 -18.28 24.90 -9.35
C GLY A 176 -17.75 24.10 -10.56
N ILE A 177 -18.65 23.77 -11.49
CA ILE A 177 -18.39 23.34 -12.88
C ILE A 177 -17.63 22.01 -13.03
N GLY A 178 -18.30 20.91 -12.72
CA GLY A 178 -18.16 19.69 -13.53
C GLY A 178 -18.99 19.85 -14.80
N ASN A 179 -18.37 19.65 -15.98
CA ASN A 179 -18.93 18.89 -17.12
C ASN A 179 -18.14 18.97 -18.46
N ASP A 180 -16.88 19.43 -18.47
CA ASP A 180 -16.10 19.49 -19.73
C ASP A 180 -14.92 18.50 -19.81
N GLY A 181 -14.93 17.40 -19.03
CA GLY A 181 -14.39 16.12 -19.54
C GLY A 181 -13.35 15.33 -18.74
N GLY A 182 -13.57 15.00 -17.47
CA GLY A 182 -12.82 13.89 -16.85
C GLY A 182 -13.06 13.74 -15.36
N PRO A 183 -12.86 12.52 -14.79
CA PRO A 183 -12.93 12.30 -13.36
C PRO A 183 -11.87 13.17 -12.65
N TYR A 184 -12.24 13.73 -11.49
CA TYR A 184 -11.45 14.58 -10.59
C TYR A 184 -11.28 16.05 -10.97
N SER A 185 -12.09 16.56 -11.89
CA SER A 185 -12.10 17.98 -12.25
C SER A 185 -12.61 18.84 -11.09
N VAL A 186 -11.67 19.42 -10.33
CA VAL A 186 -12.01 20.34 -9.24
C VAL A 186 -12.49 21.66 -9.85
N PRO A 187 -13.55 22.29 -9.29
CA PRO A 187 -13.83 23.70 -9.53
C PRO A 187 -12.57 24.54 -9.43
N ALA A 188 -12.51 25.69 -10.10
CA ALA A 188 -11.46 26.66 -9.86
C ALA A 188 -11.45 27.06 -8.37
N LEU A 189 -10.67 26.34 -7.56
CA LEU A 189 -10.44 26.71 -6.18
C LEU A 189 -9.68 28.03 -6.18
N PRO A 190 -9.90 28.89 -5.18
CA PRO A 190 -9.10 30.09 -5.03
C PRO A 190 -7.62 29.71 -4.93
N VAL A 191 -6.85 30.03 -5.98
CA VAL A 191 -5.38 29.99 -5.91
C VAL A 191 -4.95 31.23 -5.17
N TYR A 192 -4.25 31.03 -4.05
CA TYR A 192 -3.71 32.12 -3.25
C TYR A 192 -2.41 32.62 -3.87
N SER A 193 -2.42 33.87 -4.35
CA SER A 193 -1.19 34.58 -4.67
C SER A 193 -0.60 35.20 -3.39
N LYS A 194 0.73 35.38 -3.33
CA LYS A 194 1.41 36.06 -2.21
C LYS A 194 0.89 37.49 -1.93
N LYS A 195 0.11 38.07 -2.85
CA LYS A 195 -0.48 39.41 -2.72
C LYS A 195 -1.94 39.41 -2.23
N GLY A 196 -2.47 38.28 -1.78
CA GLY A 196 -3.83 38.20 -1.22
C GLY A 196 -4.95 38.37 -2.25
N ALA A 197 -4.65 38.38 -3.55
CA ALA A 197 -5.64 38.43 -4.61
C ALA A 197 -6.02 37.01 -5.06
N PHE A 198 -7.33 36.76 -5.14
CA PHE A 198 -7.90 35.54 -5.72
C PHE A 198 -7.73 35.57 -7.24
N VAL A 199 -7.05 34.57 -7.79
CA VAL A 199 -6.98 34.37 -9.25
C VAL A 199 -7.79 33.13 -9.59
N THR A 200 -8.89 33.31 -10.33
CA THR A 200 -9.65 32.20 -10.91
C THR A 200 -8.94 31.76 -12.18
N ILE A 201 -8.22 30.64 -12.12
CA ILE A 201 -7.60 30.05 -13.31
C ILE A 201 -8.69 29.28 -14.07
N LYS A 202 -8.96 29.67 -15.32
CA LYS A 202 -9.74 28.83 -16.26
C LYS A 202 -8.85 27.66 -16.69
N GLN A 203 -8.81 26.59 -15.90
CA GLN A 203 -7.96 25.43 -16.18
C GLN A 203 -8.76 24.26 -16.75
N LYS A 204 -8.19 23.64 -17.78
CA LYS A 204 -8.57 22.32 -18.27
C LYS A 204 -8.42 21.30 -17.14
N GLN A 205 -9.42 20.42 -17.00
CA GLN A 205 -9.40 19.12 -16.31
C GLN A 205 -8.24 18.94 -15.33
N PHE A 206 -8.49 19.35 -14.09
CA PHE A 206 -7.59 19.06 -13.00
C PHE A 206 -7.81 17.61 -12.55
N SER A 207 -6.78 16.91 -12.10
CA SER A 207 -6.93 15.62 -11.42
C SER A 207 -6.08 15.63 -10.18
N LEU A 208 -6.67 15.31 -9.03
CA LEU A 208 -5.93 15.18 -7.78
C LEU A 208 -5.09 13.91 -7.71
N SER A 209 -5.45 12.86 -8.47
CA SER A 209 -4.71 11.60 -8.44
C SER A 209 -3.23 11.80 -8.83
N GLY A 210 -2.34 11.21 -8.05
CA GLY A 210 -0.89 11.36 -8.17
C GLY A 210 -0.32 12.65 -7.57
N ARG A 211 -1.15 13.56 -7.04
CA ARG A 211 -0.65 14.80 -6.42
C ARG A 211 -0.26 14.58 -4.97
N LYS A 212 0.72 15.35 -4.53
CA LYS A 212 1.09 15.39 -3.12
C LYS A 212 0.10 16.26 -2.36
N LEU A 213 -0.47 15.70 -1.31
CA LEU A 213 -1.25 16.39 -0.30
C LEU A 213 -0.33 16.72 0.87
N THR A 214 -0.32 17.94 1.35
CA THR A 214 0.47 18.37 2.52
C THR A 214 -0.41 19.05 3.55
N LEU A 215 -0.11 18.80 4.83
CA LEU A 215 -0.74 19.46 5.96
C LEU A 215 0.28 20.38 6.63
N HIS A 216 -0.11 21.62 6.88
CA HIS A 216 0.74 22.65 7.48
C HIS A 216 0.04 23.27 8.68
N LYS A 217 0.80 23.69 9.70
CA LYS A 217 0.27 24.56 10.75
C LYS A 217 0.22 26.01 10.25
N TRP A 218 -0.88 26.70 10.49
CA TRP A 218 -0.98 28.14 10.19
C TRP A 218 -0.19 28.94 11.22
N ALA A 219 0.66 29.86 10.79
CA ALA A 219 1.27 30.86 11.67
C ALA A 219 0.18 31.78 12.24
N ALA A 220 0.14 31.96 13.56
CA ALA A 220 -0.94 32.69 14.25
C ALA A 220 -1.01 34.19 13.88
N ASP A 221 0.03 34.72 13.24
CA ASP A 221 0.30 36.14 13.05
C ASP A 221 0.60 36.56 11.59
N ALA A 222 0.68 35.62 10.65
CA ALA A 222 0.98 35.95 9.24
C ALA A 222 0.17 35.08 8.27
N GLN A 223 -0.86 35.66 7.64
CA GLN A 223 -1.18 35.24 6.27
C GLN A 223 -0.11 35.79 5.33
N PRO A 224 0.47 35.01 4.39
CA PRO A 224 0.15 33.63 4.02
C PRO A 224 1.33 32.65 4.23
N GLU A 225 2.19 32.84 5.24
CA GLU A 225 3.34 31.95 5.42
C GLU A 225 2.94 30.66 6.13
N LEU A 226 2.91 29.57 5.38
CA LEU A 226 2.73 28.22 5.92
C LEU A 226 4.05 27.76 6.55
N GLY A 227 3.98 27.18 7.75
CA GLY A 227 5.12 26.49 8.35
C GLY A 227 5.53 25.25 7.53
N PRO A 228 6.61 24.54 7.92
CA PRO A 228 6.98 23.28 7.28
C PRO A 228 5.81 22.28 7.33
N PRO A 229 5.69 21.39 6.33
CA PRO A 229 4.66 20.36 6.35
C PRO A 229 4.88 19.45 7.55
N ILE A 230 3.79 19.15 8.26
CA ILE A 230 3.77 18.25 9.42
C ILE A 230 3.24 16.87 9.05
N SER A 231 2.64 16.74 7.87
CA SER A 231 2.19 15.46 7.32
C SER A 231 2.01 15.59 5.82
N CYS A 232 2.18 14.50 5.08
CA CYS A 232 1.92 14.48 3.65
C CYS A 232 1.38 13.11 3.17
N ALA A 233 0.79 13.11 1.98
CA ALA A 233 0.28 11.93 1.31
C ALA A 233 0.41 12.08 -0.19
N ILE A 234 0.30 10.99 -0.94
CA ILE A 234 -0.11 11.05 -2.35
C ILE A 234 -1.60 10.78 -2.41
N VAL A 235 -2.33 11.57 -3.20
CA VAL A 235 -3.74 11.32 -3.50
C VAL A 235 -3.81 10.23 -4.55
N HIS A 236 -4.60 9.19 -4.29
CA HIS A 236 -4.80 8.04 -5.16
C HIS A 236 -6.27 7.98 -5.55
N SER A 237 -6.62 7.41 -6.70
CA SER A 237 -8.02 7.05 -6.95
C SER A 237 -8.48 5.98 -5.94
N ASP A 238 -9.76 6.00 -5.54
CA ASP A 238 -10.36 5.03 -4.59
C ASP A 238 -10.33 3.60 -5.11
N ARG A 239 -10.12 3.47 -6.42
CA ARG A 239 -9.69 2.24 -7.04
C ARG A 239 -8.44 2.51 -7.87
N THR A 240 -7.37 1.84 -7.49
CA THR A 240 -6.13 1.80 -8.28
C THR A 240 -6.03 0.42 -8.89
N PHE A 241 -5.87 0.39 -10.22
CA PHE A 241 -5.74 -0.84 -10.99
C PHE A 241 -4.31 -0.98 -11.49
N GLY A 242 -3.76 -2.18 -11.32
CA GLY A 242 -2.46 -2.55 -11.87
C GLY A 242 -2.59 -3.77 -12.76
N GLU A 243 -1.67 -3.89 -13.70
CA GLU A 243 -1.58 -5.05 -14.57
C GLU A 243 -0.13 -5.40 -14.83
N ALA A 244 0.20 -6.68 -14.83
CA ALA A 244 1.48 -7.21 -15.27
C ALA A 244 1.26 -8.34 -16.28
N THR A 245 1.76 -8.17 -17.50
CA THR A 245 1.83 -9.24 -18.50
C THR A 245 3.17 -9.96 -18.38
N PHE A 246 3.14 -11.28 -18.22
CA PHE A 246 4.35 -12.07 -18.01
C PHE A 246 5.01 -12.45 -19.33
N LYS A 247 6.30 -12.15 -19.45
CA LYS A 247 7.19 -12.67 -20.48
C LYS A 247 8.00 -13.84 -19.92
N PRO A 248 8.19 -14.92 -20.68
CA PRO A 248 9.06 -16.02 -20.27
C PRO A 248 10.53 -15.60 -20.32
N PHE A 249 11.33 -16.09 -19.38
CA PHE A 249 12.78 -16.05 -19.51
C PHE A 249 13.27 -17.06 -20.57
N PRO A 250 14.51 -16.93 -21.10
CA PRO A 250 15.01 -17.84 -22.14
C PRO A 250 14.88 -19.33 -21.76
N GLY A 251 14.27 -20.11 -22.66
CA GLY A 251 14.02 -21.54 -22.47
C GLY A 251 12.78 -21.88 -21.63
N GLN A 252 12.03 -20.88 -21.16
CA GLN A 252 10.78 -21.04 -20.43
C GLN A 252 9.59 -20.76 -21.35
N ARG A 253 8.38 -21.11 -20.89
CA ARG A 253 7.16 -21.05 -21.71
C ARG A 253 5.98 -20.33 -21.06
N ILE A 254 6.14 -19.84 -19.84
CA ILE A 254 5.08 -19.15 -19.11
C ILE A 254 4.49 -17.99 -19.91
N ASN A 255 3.17 -17.90 -19.88
CA ASN A 255 2.39 -16.79 -20.41
C ASN A 255 1.28 -16.44 -19.42
N GLY A 256 0.77 -15.21 -19.48
CA GLY A 256 -0.39 -14.80 -18.69
C GLY A 256 -0.30 -13.38 -18.15
N THR A 257 -1.23 -13.07 -17.25
CA THR A 257 -1.42 -11.74 -16.66
C THR A 257 -1.69 -11.82 -15.17
N ALA A 258 -1.26 -10.79 -14.44
CA ALA A 258 -1.72 -10.50 -13.09
C ALA A 258 -2.45 -9.15 -13.09
N TYR A 259 -3.65 -9.13 -12.54
CA TYR A 259 -4.42 -7.92 -12.28
C TYR A 259 -4.40 -7.59 -10.79
N PHE A 260 -4.24 -6.31 -10.50
CA PHE A 260 -4.29 -5.74 -9.17
C PHE A 260 -5.46 -4.78 -9.11
N GLU A 261 -6.26 -4.88 -8.06
CA GLU A 261 -7.25 -3.87 -7.70
C GLU A 261 -7.05 -3.55 -6.23
N GLN A 262 -6.86 -2.29 -5.89
CA GLN A 262 -6.93 -1.88 -4.50
C GLN A 262 -8.17 -1.01 -4.33
N GLY A 263 -9.04 -1.44 -3.43
CA GLY A 263 -10.26 -0.69 -3.09
C GLY A 263 -10.05 0.28 -1.92
N GLU A 264 -11.14 0.93 -1.54
CA GLU A 264 -11.23 1.94 -0.46
C GLU A 264 -10.75 1.45 0.91
N ASP A 265 -10.75 0.14 1.16
CA ASP A 265 -10.35 -0.46 2.44
C ASP A 265 -8.84 -0.76 2.53
N ASN A 266 -8.05 -0.26 1.57
CA ASN A 266 -6.62 -0.50 1.42
C ASN A 266 -6.22 -1.97 1.28
N ARG A 267 -7.17 -2.87 1.00
CA ARG A 267 -6.85 -4.26 0.64
C ARG A 267 -6.58 -4.33 -0.85
N ALA A 268 -5.47 -4.96 -1.22
CA ALA A 268 -5.17 -5.26 -2.60
C ALA A 268 -5.69 -6.65 -2.96
N LEU A 269 -6.52 -6.70 -3.99
CA LEU A 269 -6.89 -7.91 -4.69
C LEU A 269 -5.85 -8.19 -5.78
N LEU A 270 -5.39 -9.43 -5.86
CA LEU A 270 -4.63 -10.00 -6.96
C LEU A 270 -5.47 -11.06 -7.64
N GLU A 271 -5.65 -10.91 -8.95
CA GLU A 271 -6.21 -11.93 -9.85
C GLU A 271 -5.12 -12.37 -10.81
N LEU A 272 -4.85 -13.67 -10.85
CA LEU A 272 -3.74 -14.26 -11.57
C LEU A 272 -4.28 -15.25 -12.59
N GLU A 273 -3.87 -15.10 -13.84
CA GLU A 273 -4.16 -16.04 -14.93
C GLU A 273 -2.84 -16.38 -15.62
N LEU A 274 -2.27 -17.54 -15.33
CA LEU A 274 -1.03 -18.03 -15.93
C LEU A 274 -1.25 -19.37 -16.64
N SER A 275 -0.50 -19.60 -17.70
CA SER A 275 -0.49 -20.84 -18.48
C SER A 275 0.93 -21.28 -18.81
N GLU A 276 1.06 -22.51 -19.30
CA GLU A 276 2.34 -23.13 -19.70
C GLU A 276 3.34 -23.23 -18.53
N LEU A 277 2.83 -23.30 -17.31
CA LEU A 277 3.59 -23.61 -16.11
C LEU A 277 3.90 -25.10 -16.07
N THR A 278 5.07 -25.47 -15.54
CA THR A 278 5.30 -26.87 -15.15
C THR A 278 4.41 -27.22 -13.96
N VAL A 279 3.95 -28.48 -13.88
CA VAL A 279 3.20 -28.98 -12.72
C VAL A 279 4.00 -28.76 -11.43
N GLY A 280 3.33 -28.28 -10.38
CA GLY A 280 3.93 -28.10 -9.05
C GLY A 280 3.83 -26.68 -8.51
N LYS A 281 4.68 -26.38 -7.51
CA LYS A 281 4.63 -25.11 -6.78
C LYS A 281 5.39 -24.00 -7.48
N HIS A 282 4.77 -22.83 -7.54
CA HIS A 282 5.35 -21.59 -8.06
C HIS A 282 5.17 -20.47 -7.03
N ARG A 283 6.20 -19.65 -6.84
CA ARG A 283 6.17 -18.47 -5.97
C ARG A 283 6.11 -17.22 -6.83
N LEU A 284 5.30 -16.24 -6.42
CA LEU A 284 5.29 -14.91 -7.03
C LEU A 284 6.01 -13.93 -6.12
N VAL A 285 6.98 -13.20 -6.64
CA VAL A 285 7.81 -12.27 -5.87
C VAL A 285 7.88 -10.94 -6.59
N VAL A 286 7.62 -9.85 -5.88
CA VAL A 286 7.90 -8.49 -6.37
C VAL A 286 9.40 -8.24 -6.24
N HIS A 287 10.03 -7.76 -7.30
CA HIS A 287 11.45 -7.44 -7.36
C HIS A 287 11.69 -5.93 -7.45
N GLU A 288 12.87 -5.47 -7.06
CA GLU A 288 13.15 -4.03 -6.96
C GLU A 288 13.14 -3.30 -8.32
N PHE A 289 13.54 -3.96 -9.41
CA PHE A 289 13.59 -3.37 -10.75
C PHE A 289 12.65 -4.09 -11.73
N ALA A 290 12.31 -3.41 -12.84
CA ALA A 290 11.43 -3.92 -13.89
C ALA A 290 12.14 -4.31 -15.20
N ASP A 291 13.41 -4.70 -15.15
CA ASP A 291 14.15 -5.16 -16.33
C ASP A 291 13.86 -6.64 -16.63
N CYS A 292 12.67 -6.89 -17.18
CA CYS A 292 12.20 -8.23 -17.59
C CYS A 292 12.84 -8.73 -18.90
N ASP A 293 13.52 -7.86 -19.66
CA ASP A 293 14.12 -8.22 -20.95
C ASP A 293 15.55 -8.78 -20.79
N ASN A 294 16.11 -8.76 -19.57
CA ASN A 294 17.38 -9.36 -19.25
C ASN A 294 17.34 -10.90 -19.34
N VAL A 295 18.15 -11.45 -20.25
CA VAL A 295 18.23 -12.90 -20.53
C VAL A 295 18.61 -13.77 -19.31
N THR A 296 19.26 -13.19 -18.31
CA THR A 296 19.70 -13.92 -17.10
C THR A 296 18.75 -13.76 -15.91
N ALA A 297 17.64 -13.03 -16.09
CA ALA A 297 16.76 -12.62 -15.00
C ALA A 297 17.44 -11.80 -13.89
N THR A 298 18.68 -11.36 -14.05
CA THR A 298 19.39 -10.56 -13.03
C THR A 298 18.95 -9.10 -13.04
N GLY A 299 18.43 -8.60 -14.16
CA GLY A 299 17.98 -7.21 -14.34
C GLY A 299 16.88 -6.78 -13.37
N VAL A 300 16.04 -7.70 -12.92
CA VAL A 300 14.97 -7.42 -11.93
C VAL A 300 15.53 -7.17 -10.53
N GLY A 301 16.79 -7.52 -10.25
CA GLY A 301 17.43 -7.33 -8.96
C GLY A 301 16.99 -8.31 -7.87
N GLU A 302 17.13 -7.88 -6.63
CA GLU A 302 16.72 -8.62 -5.43
C GLU A 302 15.21 -8.52 -5.18
N PRO A 303 14.63 -9.45 -4.40
CA PRO A 303 13.25 -9.33 -3.96
C PRO A 303 13.01 -8.00 -3.22
N TYR A 304 11.92 -7.34 -3.57
CA TYR A 304 11.61 -5.98 -3.14
C TYR A 304 11.47 -5.88 -1.62
N GLN A 305 12.31 -5.03 -1.03
CA GLN A 305 12.40 -4.78 0.41
C GLN A 305 12.49 -3.26 0.64
N PRO A 306 11.35 -2.54 0.63
CA PRO A 306 11.34 -1.10 0.86
C PRO A 306 11.87 -0.74 2.25
N GLU A 307 11.64 -1.60 3.23
CA GLU A 307 12.12 -1.46 4.60
C GLU A 307 13.45 -2.20 4.76
N LYS A 308 14.58 -1.54 4.50
CA LYS A 308 15.88 -2.13 4.89
C LYS A 308 16.04 -2.07 6.43
N ALA A 309 15.57 -3.13 7.07
CA ALA A 309 16.07 -3.84 8.26
C ALA A 309 16.39 -3.15 9.61
N GLU A 310 16.26 -1.83 9.82
CA GLU A 310 16.56 -1.24 11.14
C GLU A 310 15.42 -0.45 11.83
N LEU A 311 14.36 -0.07 11.11
CA LEU A 311 13.32 0.85 11.63
C LEU A 311 11.94 0.23 11.87
N VAL A 312 11.75 -1.07 11.66
CA VAL A 312 10.45 -1.73 11.96
C VAL A 312 10.39 -2.08 13.45
N THR A 313 10.22 -1.07 14.30
CA THR A 313 10.00 -1.23 15.75
C THR A 313 8.53 -1.14 16.15
N GLU A 314 7.58 -1.04 15.21
CA GLU A 314 6.16 -1.06 15.53
C GLU A 314 5.59 -2.49 15.48
N PRO A 315 5.16 -3.07 16.62
CA PRO A 315 4.77 -4.47 16.71
C PRO A 315 3.44 -4.82 16.02
N ASN A 316 2.76 -3.86 15.39
CA ASN A 316 1.38 -4.03 14.91
C ASN A 316 1.16 -3.77 13.41
N TYR A 317 2.17 -3.34 12.65
CA TYR A 317 2.12 -3.24 11.19
C TYR A 317 3.24 -4.08 10.57
N GLY A 318 3.03 -5.39 10.55
CA GLY A 318 3.92 -6.29 9.83
C GLY A 318 3.67 -6.15 8.33
N TRP A 319 4.48 -5.35 7.64
CA TRP A 319 4.58 -5.37 6.19
C TRP A 319 4.56 -6.83 5.69
N PRO A 320 3.54 -7.27 4.93
CA PRO A 320 3.15 -8.69 4.92
C PRO A 320 3.91 -9.51 3.88
N LEU A 321 4.65 -8.87 2.99
CA LEU A 321 5.44 -9.56 1.97
C LEU A 321 6.87 -9.58 2.46
N LYS A 322 7.23 -10.58 3.27
CA LYS A 322 8.63 -10.84 3.58
C LYS A 322 9.38 -10.95 2.25
N GLN A 323 10.20 -9.95 1.94
CA GLN A 323 10.96 -9.90 0.69
C GLN A 323 10.07 -9.89 -0.58
N GLY A 324 8.97 -9.15 -0.60
CA GLY A 324 8.12 -9.01 -1.79
C GLY A 324 7.32 -10.28 -2.17
N ASP A 325 7.29 -11.30 -1.31
CA ASP A 325 6.60 -12.58 -1.54
C ASP A 325 5.07 -12.42 -1.55
N LEU A 326 4.46 -12.52 -2.74
CA LEU A 326 3.01 -12.50 -2.97
C LEU A 326 2.35 -13.85 -2.65
N GLY A 327 3.14 -14.89 -2.37
CA GLY A 327 2.69 -16.22 -1.98
C GLY A 327 3.15 -17.31 -2.93
N THR A 328 2.86 -18.55 -2.50
CA THR A 328 3.07 -19.77 -3.29
C THR A 328 1.73 -20.29 -3.79
N PHE A 329 1.72 -20.70 -5.05
CA PHE A 329 0.58 -21.21 -5.79
C PHE A 329 0.95 -22.54 -6.44
N THR A 330 -0.03 -23.36 -6.81
CA THR A 330 0.23 -24.70 -7.38
C THR A 330 -0.41 -24.83 -8.75
N ALA A 331 0.41 -25.03 -9.79
CA ALA A 331 -0.08 -25.34 -11.13
C ALA A 331 -0.41 -26.84 -11.20
N GLY A 332 -1.63 -27.16 -11.66
CA GLY A 332 -2.08 -28.53 -11.88
C GLY A 332 -1.50 -29.15 -13.14
N GLU A 333 -2.00 -30.33 -13.51
CA GLU A 333 -1.53 -31.11 -14.68
C GLU A 333 -1.65 -30.34 -16.01
N GLN A 334 -2.61 -29.42 -16.11
CA GLN A 334 -2.81 -28.57 -17.28
C GLN A 334 -1.78 -27.44 -17.41
N GLY A 335 -0.92 -27.24 -16.41
CA GLY A 335 0.05 -26.15 -16.41
C GLY A 335 -0.59 -24.75 -16.33
N THR A 336 -1.80 -24.67 -15.80
CA THR A 336 -2.56 -23.42 -15.63
C THR A 336 -2.65 -23.04 -14.16
N LEU A 337 -2.75 -21.74 -13.91
CA LEU A 337 -2.97 -21.17 -12.58
C LEU A 337 -3.95 -19.99 -12.71
N ASN A 338 -5.15 -20.18 -12.18
CA ASN A 338 -6.20 -19.16 -12.12
C ASN A 338 -6.57 -18.93 -10.65
N GLU A 339 -6.04 -17.87 -10.05
CA GLU A 339 -6.09 -17.67 -8.61
C GLU A 339 -6.51 -16.25 -8.25
N ARG A 340 -7.17 -16.14 -7.09
CA ARG A 340 -7.62 -14.85 -6.54
C ARG A 340 -7.16 -14.75 -5.10
N LYS A 341 -6.39 -13.69 -4.78
CA LYS A 341 -5.82 -13.50 -3.45
C LYS A 341 -6.03 -12.07 -2.96
N ILE A 342 -6.46 -11.93 -1.71
CA ILE A 342 -6.62 -10.64 -1.04
C ILE A 342 -5.47 -10.43 -0.07
N PHE A 343 -4.76 -9.32 -0.22
CA PHE A 343 -3.77 -8.81 0.72
C PHE A 343 -4.42 -7.78 1.63
N ARG A 344 -4.11 -7.82 2.93
CA ARG A 344 -4.61 -6.85 3.91
C ARG A 344 -3.88 -5.52 3.90
N HIS A 345 -2.96 -5.34 2.96
CA HIS A 345 -2.07 -4.19 2.88
C HIS A 345 -2.13 -3.62 1.47
N PRO A 346 -1.90 -2.30 1.33
CA PRO A 346 -1.88 -1.67 0.03
C PRO A 346 -0.67 -2.18 -0.76
N LEU A 347 -0.88 -2.49 -2.05
CA LEU A 347 0.19 -2.84 -2.99
C LEU A 347 0.37 -1.76 -4.06
N THR A 348 -0.64 -0.92 -4.24
CA THR A 348 -0.81 -0.11 -5.45
C THR A 348 -0.78 1.39 -5.19
N SER A 349 -0.89 1.79 -3.93
CA SER A 349 -0.87 3.18 -3.46
C SER A 349 -0.17 3.29 -2.10
N GLY A 350 0.32 4.49 -1.76
CA GLY A 350 1.12 4.74 -0.55
C GLY A 350 2.60 4.35 -0.69
N SER A 351 3.48 5.34 -0.65
CA SER A 351 4.94 5.09 -0.51
C SER A 351 5.24 4.60 0.91
N PRO A 352 6.34 3.85 1.16
CA PRO A 352 7.33 3.27 0.25
C PRO A 352 6.90 1.96 -0.41
N HIS A 353 5.61 1.67 -0.43
CA HIS A 353 5.10 0.31 -0.57
C HIS A 353 4.49 -0.03 -1.94
N ILE A 354 4.51 0.94 -2.84
CA ILE A 354 3.96 0.86 -4.20
C ILE A 354 4.78 -0.13 -5.06
N ILE A 355 4.09 -1.06 -5.73
CA ILE A 355 4.70 -2.03 -6.66
C ILE A 355 4.68 -1.56 -8.13
N ARG A 356 4.08 -0.40 -8.42
CA ARG A 356 4.15 0.25 -9.75
C ARG A 356 5.57 0.36 -10.23
N GLY A 357 5.80 -0.01 -11.50
CA GLY A 357 7.12 0.11 -12.12
C GLY A 357 8.12 -0.92 -11.62
N ARG A 358 7.68 -1.91 -10.83
CA ARG A 358 8.48 -3.05 -10.38
C ARG A 358 8.13 -4.30 -11.18
N ALA A 359 9.02 -5.29 -11.17
CA ALA A 359 8.71 -6.60 -11.75
C ALA A 359 8.03 -7.51 -10.73
N ILE A 360 7.12 -8.34 -11.23
CA ILE A 360 6.71 -9.57 -10.57
C ILE A 360 7.40 -10.71 -11.29
N VAL A 361 8.11 -11.53 -10.52
CA VAL A 361 8.80 -12.70 -11.02
C VAL A 361 8.06 -13.94 -10.56
N VAL A 362 7.82 -14.86 -11.50
CA VAL A 362 7.32 -16.20 -11.20
C VAL A 362 8.53 -17.11 -11.02
N GLU A 363 8.63 -17.74 -9.86
CA GLU A 363 9.69 -18.66 -9.51
C GLU A 363 9.13 -20.07 -9.38
N ARG A 364 9.70 -21.02 -10.12
CA ARG A 364 9.43 -22.45 -9.92
C ARG A 364 10.18 -22.94 -8.70
N LEU A 365 9.44 -23.48 -7.73
CA LEU A 365 10.04 -24.08 -6.55
C LEU A 365 10.52 -25.51 -6.88
N ALA A 366 11.67 -25.88 -6.35
CA ALA A 366 12.15 -27.24 -6.44
C ALA A 366 11.37 -28.17 -5.50
N ASN A 367 11.35 -29.46 -5.82
CA ASN A 367 10.77 -30.49 -4.94
C ASN A 367 11.57 -30.66 -3.65
N ASP A 368 12.86 -30.35 -3.70
CA ASP A 368 13.76 -30.33 -2.54
C ASP A 368 13.94 -28.88 -2.07
N ALA A 369 13.61 -28.61 -0.81
CA ALA A 369 13.70 -27.28 -0.20
C ALA A 369 15.14 -26.73 -0.11
N SER A 370 16.16 -27.57 -0.27
CA SER A 370 17.57 -27.14 -0.32
C SER A 370 17.96 -26.52 -1.67
N GLN A 371 17.18 -26.77 -2.72
CA GLN A 371 17.45 -26.25 -4.06
C GLN A 371 16.87 -24.84 -4.23
N LYS A 372 17.63 -23.98 -4.89
CA LYS A 372 17.20 -22.61 -5.20
C LYS A 372 16.02 -22.63 -6.18
N ALA A 373 15.06 -21.74 -5.96
CA ALA A 373 13.98 -21.52 -6.90
C ALA A 373 14.52 -21.03 -8.26
N THR A 374 13.87 -21.43 -9.34
CA THR A 374 14.25 -21.02 -10.70
C THR A 374 13.28 -19.94 -11.18
N ARG A 375 13.79 -18.75 -11.55
CA ARG A 375 12.97 -17.69 -12.16
C ARG A 375 12.53 -18.14 -13.55
N ILE A 376 11.22 -18.16 -13.82
CA ILE A 376 10.67 -18.67 -15.09
C ILE A 376 9.99 -17.61 -15.96
N GLY A 377 9.53 -16.51 -15.37
CA GLY A 377 8.98 -15.38 -16.12
C GLY A 377 8.92 -14.10 -15.30
N CYS A 378 8.69 -12.99 -15.99
CA CYS A 378 8.69 -11.65 -15.43
C CYS A 378 7.61 -10.78 -16.06
N GLY A 379 6.87 -10.04 -15.26
CA GLY A 379 5.92 -9.03 -15.72
C GLY A 379 6.13 -7.71 -14.99
N MET A 380 6.32 -6.62 -15.74
CA MET A 380 6.36 -5.27 -15.17
C MET A 380 4.95 -4.87 -14.76
N VAL A 381 4.79 -4.38 -13.53
CA VAL A 381 3.51 -3.83 -13.09
C VAL A 381 3.33 -2.42 -13.68
N THR A 382 2.32 -2.31 -14.51
CA THR A 382 1.85 -1.08 -15.15
C THR A 382 0.45 -0.73 -14.64
N GLY A 383 -0.08 0.44 -15.00
CA GLY A 383 -1.30 1.00 -14.41
C GLY A 383 -1.02 1.82 -13.14
N PHE A 384 -2.08 2.19 -12.42
CA PHE A 384 -2.18 3.11 -11.29
C PHE A 384 -2.28 4.60 -11.59
#